data_AF-A0A8S8XVU3-F1
#
_entry.id   AF-A0A8S8XVU3-F1
#
_cell.length_a   1.000
_cell.length_b   1.000
_cell.length_c   1.000
_cell.angle_alpha   90.00
_cell.angle_beta   90.00
_cell.angle_gamma   90.00
#
_symmetry.space_group_name_H-M   'P 1'
#
loop_
_entity.id
_entity.type
_entity.pdbx_description
1 polymer ?
#
loop_
_entity_poly.entity_id
_entity_poly.type
_entity_poly.pdbx_seq_one_letter_code
_entity_poly.pdbx_strand_id
1 'polypeptide(L)'
;MANRLVELGDSVPEELASCKIKQDNPLDDKELFNFSNYPSEIFAEPGDKVPNRVGFSKIASWLNSYSRMNYDRPLFVAMSADLADSTNISGFSKGWGDMDDMGMFSKEDNSSSPLMPQGITEFANSGMMAGLSTVNFSSDTLKSFNGFIGSFSTYGSFSYLKYGPIRLFSQVAQDSQIKVGKLLWIAGHSGPETAEDSRTHFGIFAPGVTQLFPKGHIINLHPWEHNDVAPALAAAFSTNVPIVALHLTRPSDRSSRQEEIGNI
;
A
#
# COMPACT_ATOMS: atom_id res chain seq x y z
N MET A 1 41.25 -18.55 -9.68
CA MET A 1 39.77 -18.55 -9.74
C MET A 1 39.10 -18.42 -8.37
N ALA A 2 39.68 -18.91 -7.27
CA ALA A 2 39.04 -18.86 -5.93
C ALA A 2 38.78 -17.45 -5.37
N ASN A 3 39.60 -16.44 -5.68
CA ASN A 3 39.47 -15.10 -5.09
C ASN A 3 38.51 -14.16 -5.83
N ARG A 4 37.97 -14.56 -6.99
CA ARG A 4 37.19 -13.65 -7.84
C ARG A 4 35.92 -13.16 -7.15
N LEU A 5 35.27 -13.99 -6.34
CA LEU A 5 34.06 -13.60 -5.61
C LEU A 5 34.36 -12.62 -4.46
N VAL A 6 35.48 -12.82 -3.77
CA VAL A 6 35.94 -11.92 -2.70
C VAL A 6 36.32 -10.56 -3.29
N GLU A 7 37.12 -10.54 -4.35
CA GLU A 7 37.47 -9.31 -5.08
C GLU A 7 36.24 -8.55 -5.59
N LEU A 8 35.22 -9.26 -6.08
CA LEU A 8 33.97 -8.64 -6.50
C LEU A 8 33.19 -8.07 -5.31
N GLY A 9 33.15 -8.80 -4.18
CA GLY A 9 32.55 -8.31 -2.94
C GLY A 9 33.23 -7.04 -2.44
N ASP A 10 34.56 -7.05 -2.35
CA ASP A 10 35.37 -5.91 -1.90
C ASP A 10 35.30 -4.70 -2.86
N SER A 11 34.91 -4.92 -4.13
CA SER A 11 34.71 -3.84 -5.10
C SER A 11 33.38 -3.10 -4.95
N VAL A 12 32.43 -3.65 -4.18
CA VAL A 12 31.16 -2.98 -3.89
C VAL A 12 31.40 -1.94 -2.80
N PRO A 13 31.12 -0.66 -3.05
CA PRO A 13 31.32 0.37 -2.04
C PRO A 13 30.35 0.17 -0.87
N GLU A 14 30.83 0.45 0.35
CA GLU A 14 29.98 0.42 1.55
C GLU A 14 28.86 1.46 1.49
N GLU A 15 29.11 2.61 0.85
CA GLU A 15 28.13 3.67 0.65
C GLU A 15 28.04 4.09 -0.83
N LEU A 16 26.81 4.29 -1.30
CA LEU A 16 26.53 4.84 -2.62
C LEU A 16 26.05 6.28 -2.46
N ALA A 17 26.86 7.25 -2.89
CA ALA A 17 26.51 8.68 -2.83
C ALA A 17 25.22 9.05 -3.57
N SER A 18 24.79 8.21 -4.53
CA SER A 18 23.53 8.36 -5.27
C SER A 18 22.31 7.79 -4.54
N CYS A 19 22.49 7.04 -3.45
CA CYS A 19 21.38 6.51 -2.66
C CYS A 19 20.72 7.64 -1.87
N LYS A 20 19.43 7.89 -2.13
CA LYS A 20 18.65 8.90 -1.44
C LYS A 20 18.03 8.41 -0.13
N ILE A 21 18.07 7.09 0.12
CA ILE A 21 17.45 6.46 1.28
C ILE A 21 18.38 6.59 2.48
N LYS A 22 17.93 7.36 3.48
CA LYS A 22 18.64 7.58 4.74
C LYS A 22 18.25 6.53 5.78
N GLN A 23 19.03 6.45 6.86
CA GLN A 23 18.70 5.59 8.00
C GLN A 23 17.51 6.09 8.82
N ASP A 24 17.17 7.38 8.71
CA ASP A 24 15.92 7.91 9.26
C ASP A 24 14.73 7.29 8.55
N ASN A 25 13.83 6.69 9.34
CA ASN A 25 12.86 5.72 8.86
C ASN A 25 11.43 6.22 9.10
N PRO A 26 10.66 6.54 8.05
CA PRO A 26 9.28 7.00 8.22
C PRO A 26 8.39 5.94 8.87
N LEU A 27 8.73 4.65 8.80
CA LEU A 27 7.94 3.60 9.46
C LEU A 27 8.01 3.65 11.00
N ASP A 28 8.99 4.36 11.55
CA ASP A 28 9.12 4.57 13.00
C ASP A 28 8.39 5.85 13.48
N ASP A 29 7.87 6.67 12.56
CA ASP A 29 7.04 7.84 12.89
C ASP A 29 5.61 7.40 13.26
N LYS A 30 5.26 7.64 14.51
CA LYS A 30 3.93 7.29 15.04
C LYS A 30 2.83 8.19 14.49
N GLU A 31 3.15 9.39 14.03
CA GLU A 31 2.16 10.34 13.50
C GLU A 31 1.57 9.84 12.17
N LEU A 32 2.35 9.13 11.35
CA LEU A 32 1.88 8.53 10.10
C LEU A 32 0.74 7.50 10.29
N PHE A 33 0.59 6.93 11.49
CA PHE A 33 -0.47 5.96 11.81
C PHE A 33 -1.30 6.36 13.03
N ASN A 34 -1.23 7.62 13.45
CA ASN A 34 -2.07 8.18 14.50
C ASN A 34 -3.27 8.91 13.88
N PHE A 35 -4.36 8.19 13.63
CA PHE A 35 -5.52 8.76 12.94
C PHE A 35 -6.18 9.94 13.67
N SER A 36 -5.96 10.09 14.98
CA SER A 36 -6.50 11.22 15.75
C SER A 36 -5.87 12.56 15.36
N ASN A 37 -4.69 12.53 14.72
CA ASN A 37 -3.95 13.70 14.27
C ASN A 37 -4.03 13.92 12.77
N TYR A 38 -4.83 13.12 12.06
CA TYR A 38 -5.03 13.30 10.62
C TYR A 38 -5.76 14.61 10.32
N PRO A 39 -5.39 15.31 9.22
CA PRO A 39 -6.11 16.51 8.80
C PRO A 39 -7.60 16.26 8.63
N SER A 40 -8.43 17.19 9.10
CA SER A 40 -9.89 17.09 9.03
C SER A 40 -10.40 16.89 7.60
N GLU A 41 -9.68 17.43 6.61
CA GLU A 41 -10.01 17.37 5.19
C GLU A 41 -9.93 15.95 4.62
N ILE A 42 -9.27 15.02 5.32
CA ILE A 42 -9.31 13.59 4.98
C ILE A 42 -10.73 13.04 5.12
N PHE A 43 -11.48 13.50 6.12
CA PHE A 43 -12.80 13.00 6.45
C PHE A 43 -13.89 13.73 5.65
N ALA A 44 -15.02 13.05 5.44
CA ALA A 44 -16.25 13.61 4.90
C ALA A 44 -17.15 14.11 6.03
N GLU A 45 -17.99 15.11 5.75
CA GLU A 45 -18.95 15.62 6.72
C GLU A 45 -20.05 14.57 6.99
N PRO A 46 -20.59 14.51 8.23
CA PRO A 46 -21.67 13.59 8.54
C PRO A 46 -22.88 13.76 7.62
N GLY A 47 -23.35 12.66 7.05
CA GLY A 47 -24.48 12.64 6.10
C GLY A 47 -24.10 12.78 4.62
N ASP A 48 -22.84 13.12 4.31
CA ASP A 48 -22.36 13.12 2.93
C ASP A 48 -22.39 11.71 2.32
N LYS A 49 -22.59 11.63 1.01
CA LYS A 49 -22.63 10.37 0.27
C LYS A 49 -21.39 10.21 -0.60
N VAL A 50 -20.26 9.84 0.01
CA VAL A 50 -18.94 9.74 -0.64
C VAL A 50 -18.47 8.29 -0.67
N PRO A 51 -17.94 7.78 -1.81
CA PRO A 51 -17.39 6.42 -1.86
C PRO A 51 -16.17 6.23 -0.94
N ASN A 52 -16.03 5.05 -0.35
CA ASN A 52 -14.87 4.71 0.48
C ASN A 52 -13.54 4.77 -0.30
N ARG A 53 -13.53 4.43 -1.59
CA ARG A 53 -12.34 4.57 -2.45
C ARG A 53 -11.83 6.01 -2.55
N VAL A 54 -12.69 7.02 -2.38
CA VAL A 54 -12.25 8.42 -2.33
C VAL A 54 -11.55 8.71 -1.01
N GLY A 55 -12.05 8.16 0.11
CA GLY A 55 -11.39 8.22 1.41
C GLY A 55 -10.00 7.59 1.35
N PHE A 56 -9.88 6.45 0.67
CA PHE A 56 -8.58 5.82 0.38
C PHE A 56 -7.64 6.76 -0.40
N SER A 57 -8.13 7.42 -1.46
CA SER A 57 -7.31 8.35 -2.25
C SER A 57 -6.74 9.49 -1.40
N LYS A 58 -7.57 10.07 -0.51
CA LYS A 58 -7.17 11.18 0.37
C LYS A 58 -6.08 10.75 1.35
N ILE A 59 -6.28 9.64 2.08
CA ILE A 59 -5.28 9.17 3.04
C ILE A 59 -3.99 8.70 2.34
N ALA A 60 -4.08 8.07 1.17
CA ALA A 60 -2.91 7.69 0.37
C ALA A 60 -2.06 8.90 -0.04
N SER A 61 -2.72 9.98 -0.48
CA SER A 61 -2.06 11.25 -0.82
C SER A 61 -1.39 11.89 0.39
N TRP A 62 -2.10 11.96 1.53
CA TRP A 62 -1.54 12.52 2.76
C TRP A 62 -0.32 11.74 3.26
N LEU A 63 -0.40 10.40 3.34
CA LEU A 63 0.70 9.55 3.83
C LEU A 63 1.99 9.74 3.03
N ASN A 64 1.90 9.71 1.70
CA ASN A 64 3.07 9.88 0.85
C ASN A 64 3.59 11.32 0.85
N SER A 65 2.70 12.31 0.91
CA SER A 65 3.07 13.73 1.03
C SER A 65 3.79 14.02 2.33
N TYR A 66 3.24 13.56 3.46
CA TYR A 66 3.85 13.69 4.78
C TYR A 66 5.23 13.03 4.82
N SER A 67 5.34 11.79 4.32
CA SER A 67 6.63 11.09 4.27
C SER A 67 7.64 11.83 3.42
N ARG A 68 7.23 12.36 2.25
CA ARG A 68 8.13 13.13 1.41
C ARG A 68 8.60 14.44 2.07
N MET A 69 7.70 15.16 2.74
CA MET A 69 8.03 16.42 3.41
C MET A 69 9.04 16.19 4.55
N ASN A 70 8.87 15.13 5.34
CA ASN A 70 9.66 14.90 6.55
C ASN A 70 10.87 14.00 6.33
N TYR A 71 10.84 13.10 5.34
CA TYR A 71 11.85 12.05 5.11
C TYR A 71 12.46 12.06 3.70
N ASP A 72 12.09 13.01 2.84
CA ASP A 72 12.59 13.14 1.46
C ASP A 72 12.37 11.87 0.60
N ARG A 73 11.33 11.10 0.93
CA ARG A 73 10.93 9.89 0.19
C ARG A 73 9.46 9.54 0.41
N PRO A 74 8.79 8.85 -0.53
CA PRO A 74 7.47 8.30 -0.30
C PRO A 74 7.51 7.16 0.73
N LEU A 75 6.38 6.91 1.38
CA LEU A 75 6.22 5.77 2.28
C LEU A 75 5.79 4.51 1.50
N PHE A 76 4.86 4.71 0.57
CA PHE A 76 4.32 3.67 -0.30
C PHE A 76 4.82 3.85 -1.74
N VAL A 77 5.16 2.73 -2.37
CA VAL A 77 5.32 2.62 -3.82
C VAL A 77 4.16 1.79 -4.35
N ALA A 78 3.56 2.22 -5.46
CA ALA A 78 2.27 1.73 -5.92
C ALA A 78 2.30 1.22 -7.36
N MET A 79 1.57 0.15 -7.63
CA MET A 79 1.30 -0.38 -8.97
C MET A 79 -0.18 -0.73 -9.15
N SER A 80 -0.75 -0.44 -10.31
CA SER A 80 -2.09 -0.89 -10.65
C SER A 80 -2.07 -1.64 -11.96
N ALA A 81 -2.93 -2.66 -12.09
CA ALA A 81 -3.13 -3.34 -13.37
C ALA A 81 -4.01 -2.49 -14.30
N ASP A 82 -3.47 -1.37 -14.82
CA ASP A 82 -4.18 -0.40 -15.67
C ASP A 82 -5.47 0.19 -15.05
N LEU A 83 -5.48 0.33 -13.72
CA LEU A 83 -6.66 0.71 -12.94
C LEU A 83 -6.33 1.74 -11.85
N ALA A 84 -5.26 2.53 -12.05
CA ALA A 84 -4.68 3.36 -10.99
C ALA A 84 -5.70 4.36 -10.42
N ASP A 85 -6.43 5.04 -11.32
CA ASP A 85 -7.50 5.96 -10.93
C ASP A 85 -8.80 5.24 -10.55
N SER A 86 -9.15 4.14 -11.22
CA SER A 86 -10.37 3.37 -10.92
C SER A 86 -10.36 2.77 -9.50
N THR A 87 -9.19 2.32 -9.05
CA THR A 87 -8.97 1.78 -7.69
C THR A 87 -8.54 2.84 -6.69
N ASN A 88 -8.35 4.09 -7.15
CA ASN A 88 -7.88 5.23 -6.37
C ASN A 88 -6.47 5.07 -5.76
N ILE A 89 -5.70 4.05 -6.15
CA ILE A 89 -4.30 3.87 -5.72
C ILE A 89 -3.39 4.99 -6.26
N SER A 90 -3.80 5.68 -7.32
CA SER A 90 -3.12 6.89 -7.81
C SER A 90 -3.06 8.01 -6.75
N GLY A 91 -3.85 7.92 -5.67
CA GLY A 91 -3.72 8.79 -4.50
C GLY A 91 -2.29 8.88 -3.97
N PHE A 92 -1.50 7.80 -4.03
CA PHE A 92 -0.11 7.81 -3.58
C PHE A 92 0.83 8.72 -4.38
N SER A 93 0.45 9.12 -5.60
CA SER A 93 1.18 10.12 -6.39
C SER A 93 0.54 11.50 -6.38
N LYS A 94 -0.59 11.69 -5.71
CA LYS A 94 -1.24 13.01 -5.60
C LYS A 94 -0.63 13.80 -4.45
N GLY A 95 -0.37 15.08 -4.69
CA GLY A 95 0.09 15.99 -3.66
C GLY A 95 -1.00 16.30 -2.64
N TRP A 96 -0.59 16.56 -1.40
CA TRP A 96 -1.47 17.03 -0.33
C TRP A 96 -1.21 18.51 -0.03
N GLY A 97 -2.27 19.30 0.12
CA GLY A 97 -2.15 20.75 0.33
C GLY A 97 -1.54 21.44 -0.89
N ASP A 98 -0.45 22.18 -0.67
CA ASP A 98 0.26 22.92 -1.73
C ASP A 98 1.30 22.08 -2.49
N MET A 99 1.40 20.77 -2.20
CA MET A 99 2.32 19.90 -2.93
C MET A 99 1.79 19.57 -4.32
N ASP A 100 2.69 19.57 -5.31
CA ASP A 100 2.38 19.13 -6.66
C ASP A 100 2.13 17.62 -6.76
N ASP A 101 1.24 17.24 -7.66
CA ASP A 101 1.07 15.87 -8.10
C ASP A 101 2.35 15.34 -8.75
N MET A 102 2.76 14.13 -8.37
CA MET A 102 3.93 13.46 -8.93
C MET A 102 3.65 12.78 -10.26
N GLY A 103 2.39 12.48 -10.60
CA GLY A 103 2.05 11.67 -11.78
C GLY A 103 2.66 10.26 -11.75
N MET A 104 2.82 9.62 -12.90
CA MET A 104 3.43 8.28 -13.02
C MET A 104 4.95 8.36 -13.14
N PHE A 105 5.63 7.34 -12.61
CA PHE A 105 7.06 7.15 -12.80
C PHE A 105 7.40 7.05 -14.29
N SER A 106 8.48 7.71 -14.68
CA SER A 106 9.12 7.55 -15.96
C SER A 106 10.62 7.61 -15.77
N LYS A 107 11.33 6.70 -16.44
CA LYS A 107 12.79 6.65 -16.33
C LYS A 107 13.46 7.93 -16.87
N GLU A 108 12.85 8.59 -17.85
CA GLU A 108 13.46 9.69 -18.58
C GLU A 108 13.23 11.05 -17.91
N ASP A 109 12.00 11.32 -17.49
CA ASP A 109 11.55 12.65 -17.06
C ASP A 109 10.93 12.67 -15.65
N ASN A 110 10.62 11.50 -15.04
CA ASN A 110 10.00 11.46 -13.72
C ASN A 110 10.40 10.24 -12.88
N SER A 111 11.70 10.13 -12.58
CA SER A 111 12.25 8.99 -11.84
C SER A 111 11.92 8.98 -10.34
N SER A 112 11.24 10.02 -9.85
CA SER A 112 10.94 10.19 -8.43
C SER A 112 9.55 9.69 -8.03
N SER A 113 8.62 9.52 -8.99
CA SER A 113 7.24 9.15 -8.66
C SER A 113 7.12 7.76 -8.03
N PRO A 114 6.29 7.61 -6.97
CA PRO A 114 5.99 6.32 -6.36
C PRO A 114 4.99 5.49 -7.16
N LEU A 115 4.31 6.05 -8.17
CA LEU A 115 3.32 5.34 -8.96
C LEU A 115 3.96 4.74 -10.21
N MET A 116 4.26 3.45 -10.16
CA MET A 116 4.95 2.75 -11.25
C MET A 116 3.96 2.41 -12.38
N PRO A 117 4.26 2.75 -13.64
CA PRO A 117 3.39 2.41 -14.76
C PRO A 117 3.47 0.91 -15.04
N GLN A 118 2.32 0.25 -15.11
CA GLN A 118 2.26 -1.13 -15.56
C GLN A 118 0.89 -1.47 -16.14
N GLY A 119 0.89 -2.34 -17.15
CA GLY A 119 -0.32 -2.81 -17.81
C GLY A 119 -1.09 -3.85 -16.99
N ILE A 120 -2.03 -4.52 -17.66
CA ILE A 120 -2.93 -5.54 -17.08
C ILE A 120 -2.16 -6.82 -16.72
N THR A 121 -1.40 -6.77 -15.63
CA THR A 121 -0.50 -7.84 -15.18
C THR A 121 -0.49 -7.95 -13.65
N GLU A 122 -1.61 -8.38 -13.06
CA GLU A 122 -1.79 -8.53 -11.61
C GLU A 122 -0.67 -9.32 -10.92
N PHE A 123 -0.25 -10.42 -11.54
CA PHE A 123 0.83 -11.28 -11.04
C PHE A 123 2.17 -10.53 -11.01
N ALA A 124 2.51 -9.80 -12.08
CA ALA A 124 3.75 -9.05 -12.17
C ALA A 124 3.75 -7.88 -11.16
N ASN A 125 2.65 -7.13 -11.08
CA ASN A 125 2.47 -6.03 -10.12
C ASN A 125 2.68 -6.48 -8.68
N SER A 126 1.98 -7.56 -8.28
CA SER A 126 2.11 -8.10 -6.93
C SER A 126 3.49 -8.68 -6.65
N GLY A 127 4.12 -9.34 -7.63
CA GLY A 127 5.49 -9.84 -7.52
C GLY A 127 6.54 -8.72 -7.37
N MET A 128 6.43 -7.65 -8.14
CA MET A 128 7.33 -6.50 -8.04
C MET A 128 7.19 -5.79 -6.69
N MET A 129 5.96 -5.58 -6.22
CA MET A 129 5.72 -4.94 -4.91
C MET A 129 6.12 -5.84 -3.73
N ALA A 130 5.95 -7.16 -3.85
CA ALA A 130 6.49 -8.14 -2.91
C ALA A 130 8.02 -8.04 -2.82
N GLY A 131 8.71 -8.08 -3.96
CA GLY A 131 10.18 -7.95 -4.00
C GLY A 131 10.66 -6.61 -3.46
N LEU A 132 10.02 -5.50 -3.86
CA LEU A 132 10.32 -4.16 -3.35
C LEU A 132 10.21 -4.10 -1.81
N SER A 133 9.19 -4.75 -1.24
CA SER A 133 8.98 -4.78 0.21
C SER A 133 9.97 -5.69 0.95
N THR A 134 10.81 -6.45 0.26
CA THR A 134 11.94 -7.18 0.89
C THR A 134 13.25 -6.40 0.89
N VAL A 135 13.33 -5.28 0.16
CA VAL A 135 14.55 -4.47 0.11
C VAL A 135 14.67 -3.66 1.39
N ASN A 136 15.63 -4.04 2.24
CA ASN A 136 15.88 -3.42 3.54
C ASN A 136 17.17 -2.60 3.51
N PHE A 137 17.03 -1.28 3.66
CA PHE A 137 18.12 -0.30 3.70
C PHE A 137 18.64 -0.04 5.12
N SER A 138 18.14 -0.75 6.14
CA SER A 138 18.66 -0.65 7.50
C SER A 138 20.13 -1.08 7.56
N SER A 139 20.96 -0.37 8.33
CA SER A 139 22.32 -0.80 8.62
C SER A 139 22.37 -2.10 9.44
N ASP A 140 21.30 -2.43 10.17
CA ASP A 140 21.11 -3.69 10.88
C ASP A 140 19.79 -4.34 10.44
N THR A 141 19.87 -5.05 9.31
CA THR A 141 18.72 -5.66 8.65
C THR A 141 18.09 -6.80 9.45
N LEU A 142 18.80 -7.36 10.43
CA LEU A 142 18.28 -8.41 11.32
C LEU A 142 17.42 -7.83 12.44
N LYS A 143 17.62 -6.55 12.79
CA LYS A 143 16.91 -5.89 13.88
C LYS A 143 15.71 -5.08 13.41
N SER A 144 15.84 -4.33 12.32
CA SER A 144 14.80 -3.42 11.83
C SER A 144 14.66 -3.46 10.32
N PHE A 145 13.48 -3.08 9.83
CA PHE A 145 13.22 -2.84 8.42
C PHE A 145 13.17 -1.34 8.14
N ASN A 146 13.98 -0.89 7.17
CA ASN A 146 13.90 0.45 6.61
C ASN A 146 13.75 0.33 5.09
N GLY A 147 12.57 0.60 4.57
CA GLY A 147 12.28 0.49 3.15
C GLY A 147 10.90 1.03 2.82
N PHE A 148 10.33 0.55 1.72
CA PHE A 148 9.03 1.01 1.24
C PHE A 148 7.93 -0.01 1.55
N ILE A 149 6.70 0.48 1.68
CA ILE A 149 5.51 -0.38 1.65
C ILE A 149 5.10 -0.58 0.20
N GLY A 150 5.13 -1.82 -0.27
CA GLY A 150 4.67 -2.16 -1.62
C GLY A 150 3.14 -2.19 -1.66
N SER A 151 2.55 -1.42 -2.57
CA SER A 151 1.10 -1.33 -2.74
C SER A 151 0.68 -1.72 -4.16
N PHE A 152 -0.38 -2.51 -4.26
CA PHE A 152 -0.88 -2.91 -5.57
C PHE A 152 -2.39 -3.10 -5.60
N SER A 153 -3.00 -2.75 -6.73
CA SER A 153 -4.45 -2.78 -6.91
C SER A 153 -4.89 -3.47 -8.20
N THR A 154 -6.11 -4.00 -8.16
CA THR A 154 -6.93 -4.42 -9.31
C THR A 154 -8.37 -4.55 -8.79
N TYR A 155 -9.31 -4.96 -9.63
CA TYR A 155 -10.65 -5.30 -9.18
C TYR A 155 -10.69 -6.58 -8.34
N GLY A 156 -11.62 -6.66 -7.39
CA GLY A 156 -11.76 -7.78 -6.48
C GLY A 156 -11.92 -9.11 -7.21
N SER A 157 -12.59 -9.10 -8.37
CA SER A 157 -12.74 -10.22 -9.31
C SER A 157 -11.43 -10.84 -9.77
N PHE A 158 -10.34 -10.07 -9.83
CA PHE A 158 -9.03 -10.54 -10.30
C PHE A 158 -8.02 -10.74 -9.16
N SER A 159 -8.46 -10.67 -7.90
CA SER A 159 -7.61 -10.86 -6.72
C SER A 159 -6.83 -12.17 -6.74
N TYR A 160 -7.46 -13.26 -7.21
CA TYR A 160 -6.83 -14.57 -7.27
C TYR A 160 -5.51 -14.61 -8.07
N LEU A 161 -5.33 -13.71 -9.04
CA LEU A 161 -4.10 -13.61 -9.84
C LEU A 161 -2.87 -13.17 -9.04
N LYS A 162 -3.07 -12.56 -7.86
CA LYS A 162 -2.00 -12.04 -7.00
C LYS A 162 -1.62 -12.98 -5.86
N TYR A 163 -2.42 -14.03 -5.62
CA TYR A 163 -2.26 -14.88 -4.44
C TYR A 163 -0.88 -15.53 -4.35
N GLY A 164 -0.37 -16.06 -5.48
CA GLY A 164 0.93 -16.75 -5.52
C GLY A 164 2.09 -15.88 -4.99
N PRO A 165 2.37 -14.72 -5.59
CA PRO A 165 3.44 -13.82 -5.13
C PRO A 165 3.28 -13.37 -3.67
N ILE A 166 2.06 -13.09 -3.24
CA ILE A 166 1.79 -12.60 -1.88
C ILE A 166 1.95 -13.74 -0.86
N ARG A 167 1.57 -14.96 -1.20
CA ARG A 167 1.85 -16.15 -0.38
C ARG A 167 3.34 -16.37 -0.19
N LEU A 168 4.15 -16.17 -1.24
CA LEU A 168 5.61 -16.25 -1.12
C LEU A 168 6.15 -15.15 -0.20
N PHE A 169 5.66 -13.91 -0.34
CA PHE A 169 6.02 -12.82 0.58
C PHE A 169 5.65 -13.14 2.03
N SER A 170 4.44 -13.67 2.27
CA SER A 170 4.00 -14.11 3.60
C SER A 170 4.95 -15.13 4.20
N GLN A 171 5.46 -16.06 3.39
CA GLN A 171 6.43 -17.05 3.84
C GLN A 171 7.79 -16.40 4.16
N VAL A 172 8.29 -15.52 3.30
CA VAL A 172 9.53 -14.78 3.57
C VAL A 172 9.43 -13.98 4.87
N ALA A 173 8.30 -13.31 5.12
CA ALA A 173 8.08 -12.55 6.35
C ALA A 173 8.02 -13.43 7.63
N GLN A 174 7.75 -14.72 7.49
CA GLN A 174 7.76 -15.70 8.60
C GLN A 174 9.15 -16.28 8.84
N ASP A 175 9.82 -16.69 7.77
CA ASP A 175 10.99 -17.56 7.86
C ASP A 175 12.31 -16.78 7.83
N SER A 176 12.31 -15.56 7.29
CA SER A 176 13.52 -14.75 7.14
C SER A 176 14.01 -14.18 8.47
N GLN A 177 15.32 -14.31 8.73
CA GLN A 177 15.99 -13.60 9.81
C GLN A 177 16.12 -12.09 9.50
N ILE A 178 16.29 -11.75 8.22
CA ILE A 178 16.27 -10.37 7.73
C ILE A 178 14.84 -9.84 7.82
N LYS A 179 14.67 -8.67 8.45
CA LYS A 179 13.39 -7.98 8.53
C LYS A 179 12.98 -7.48 7.15
N VAL A 180 11.71 -7.70 6.83
CA VAL A 180 11.05 -7.26 5.60
C VAL A 180 9.91 -6.30 5.92
N GLY A 181 9.45 -5.60 4.90
CA GLY A 181 8.40 -4.59 5.01
C GLY A 181 6.99 -5.18 5.01
N LYS A 182 6.05 -4.41 4.48
CA LYS A 182 4.63 -4.74 4.44
C LYS A 182 4.07 -4.56 3.04
N LEU A 183 2.94 -5.21 2.78
CA LEU A 183 2.16 -5.06 1.56
C LEU A 183 0.79 -4.45 1.84
N LEU A 184 0.37 -3.54 0.97
CA LEU A 184 -1.01 -3.07 0.85
C LEU A 184 -1.63 -3.64 -0.43
N TRP A 185 -2.54 -4.60 -0.28
CA TRP A 185 -3.30 -5.20 -1.37
C TRP A 185 -4.67 -4.53 -1.46
N ILE A 186 -4.91 -3.74 -2.49
CA ILE A 186 -6.23 -3.16 -2.76
C ILE A 186 -7.04 -4.09 -3.69
N ALA A 187 -8.20 -4.52 -3.20
CA ALA A 187 -9.26 -5.16 -3.96
C ALA A 187 -10.37 -4.12 -4.19
N GLY A 188 -10.27 -3.36 -5.27
CA GLY A 188 -11.30 -2.38 -5.64
C GLY A 188 -12.53 -3.08 -6.20
N HIS A 189 -13.71 -2.49 -6.11
CA HIS A 189 -14.94 -3.08 -6.68
C HIS A 189 -15.19 -4.51 -6.16
N SER A 190 -14.94 -4.75 -4.86
CA SER A 190 -14.93 -6.10 -4.27
C SER A 190 -16.32 -6.67 -3.93
N GLY A 191 -17.39 -5.88 -4.06
CA GLY A 191 -18.75 -6.28 -3.71
C GLY A 191 -19.68 -6.51 -4.93
N PRO A 192 -20.95 -6.88 -4.70
CA PRO A 192 -21.97 -7.09 -5.74
C PRO A 192 -22.40 -5.85 -6.50
N GLU A 193 -21.97 -4.68 -6.08
CA GLU A 193 -22.47 -3.41 -6.58
C GLU A 193 -21.82 -2.96 -7.90
N THR A 194 -20.99 -3.80 -8.52
CA THR A 194 -20.31 -3.58 -9.82
C THR A 194 -21.24 -3.73 -11.03
N ALA A 195 -22.51 -3.32 -10.90
CA ALA A 195 -23.66 -3.72 -11.72
C ALA A 195 -23.49 -3.62 -13.25
N GLU A 196 -22.71 -2.66 -13.76
CA GLU A 196 -22.53 -2.44 -15.21
C GLU A 196 -21.53 -3.42 -15.85
N ASP A 197 -20.55 -3.92 -15.09
CA ASP A 197 -19.47 -4.79 -15.60
C ASP A 197 -19.84 -6.29 -15.57
N SER A 198 -21.07 -6.59 -15.12
CA SER A 198 -21.71 -7.91 -15.13
C SER A 198 -20.93 -9.01 -14.38
N ARG A 199 -21.35 -10.27 -14.57
CA ARG A 199 -20.97 -11.43 -13.73
C ARG A 199 -19.48 -11.78 -13.77
N THR A 200 -18.73 -11.37 -14.79
CA THR A 200 -17.28 -11.63 -14.89
C THR A 200 -16.45 -10.68 -14.01
N HIS A 201 -16.99 -9.51 -13.67
CA HIS A 201 -16.39 -8.53 -12.77
C HIS A 201 -16.99 -8.59 -11.37
N PHE A 202 -18.01 -9.43 -11.19
CA PHE A 202 -18.57 -9.76 -9.89
C PHE A 202 -17.75 -10.88 -9.22
N GLY A 203 -16.69 -10.47 -8.53
CA GLY A 203 -15.80 -11.38 -7.82
C GLY A 203 -16.37 -11.87 -6.50
N ILE A 204 -17.42 -12.71 -6.47
CA ILE A 204 -17.96 -13.21 -5.19
C ILE A 204 -16.91 -14.01 -4.39
N PHE A 205 -16.23 -14.94 -5.07
CA PHE A 205 -15.26 -15.84 -4.43
C PHE A 205 -13.82 -15.39 -4.59
N ALA A 206 -13.53 -14.57 -5.61
CA ALA A 206 -12.17 -14.17 -5.94
C ALA A 206 -11.46 -13.41 -4.80
N PRO A 207 -12.07 -12.45 -4.07
CA PRO A 207 -11.51 -11.83 -2.89
C PRO A 207 -11.28 -12.82 -1.73
N GLY A 208 -11.96 -13.98 -1.73
CA GLY A 208 -11.80 -15.02 -0.71
C GLY A 208 -10.36 -15.54 -0.59
N VAL A 209 -9.53 -15.40 -1.63
CA VAL A 209 -8.09 -15.75 -1.56
C VAL A 209 -7.32 -14.96 -0.49
N THR A 210 -7.81 -13.77 -0.12
CA THR A 210 -7.24 -12.94 0.95
C THR A 210 -7.44 -13.56 2.34
N GLN A 211 -8.26 -14.60 2.47
CA GLN A 211 -8.47 -15.34 3.71
C GLN A 211 -7.64 -16.63 3.78
N LEU A 212 -6.90 -16.97 2.72
CA LEU A 212 -6.14 -18.22 2.61
C LEU A 212 -4.71 -18.12 3.17
N PHE A 213 -4.45 -17.14 4.04
CA PHE A 213 -3.15 -16.94 4.70
C PHE A 213 -3.20 -17.44 6.15
N PRO A 214 -2.06 -17.80 6.75
CA PRO A 214 -2.02 -18.18 8.16
C PRO A 214 -2.52 -17.04 9.06
N LYS A 215 -3.16 -17.41 10.19
CA LYS A 215 -3.69 -16.46 11.15
C LYS A 215 -2.58 -15.50 11.63
N GLY A 216 -2.84 -14.20 11.60
CA GLY A 216 -1.87 -13.17 12.00
C GLY A 216 -0.91 -12.73 10.91
N HIS A 217 -1.03 -13.25 9.68
CA HIS A 217 -0.18 -12.85 8.53
C HIS A 217 -0.88 -11.95 7.52
N ILE A 218 -2.20 -11.79 7.65
CA ILE A 218 -2.98 -10.84 6.87
C ILE A 218 -4.06 -10.18 7.75
N ILE A 219 -4.30 -8.89 7.52
CA ILE A 219 -5.48 -8.18 8.01
C ILE A 219 -6.36 -7.86 6.80
N ASN A 220 -7.63 -8.27 6.86
CA ASN A 220 -8.63 -7.95 5.85
C ASN A 220 -9.50 -6.79 6.35
N LEU A 221 -9.42 -5.65 5.67
CA LEU A 221 -10.17 -4.45 5.98
C LEU A 221 -11.37 -4.33 5.02
N HIS A 222 -12.55 -4.18 5.60
CA HIS A 222 -13.81 -3.96 4.89
C HIS A 222 -14.47 -2.69 5.43
N PRO A 223 -13.87 -1.50 5.18
CA PRO A 223 -14.46 -0.23 5.62
C PRO A 223 -15.85 -0.07 5.00
N TRP A 224 -16.83 0.24 5.84
CA TRP A 224 -18.21 0.38 5.40
C TRP A 224 -18.39 1.68 4.62
N GLU A 225 -17.85 2.78 5.14
CA GLU A 225 -18.00 4.11 4.57
C GLU A 225 -16.67 4.86 4.36
N HIS A 226 -16.74 6.13 3.93
CA HIS A 226 -15.57 6.97 3.67
C HIS A 226 -14.68 7.14 4.89
N ASN A 227 -15.28 7.47 6.04
CA ASN A 227 -14.54 7.84 7.24
C ASN A 227 -13.91 6.63 7.95
N ASP A 228 -14.31 5.40 7.62
CA ASP A 228 -13.72 4.17 8.18
C ASP A 228 -12.34 3.85 7.59
N VAL A 229 -12.04 4.35 6.39
CA VAL A 229 -10.86 3.92 5.64
C VAL A 229 -9.56 4.34 6.32
N ALA A 230 -9.44 5.61 6.69
CA ALA A 230 -8.21 6.14 7.27
C ALA A 230 -7.90 5.54 8.65
N PRO A 231 -8.86 5.45 9.60
CA PRO A 231 -8.64 4.77 10.88
C PRO A 231 -8.33 3.28 10.72
N ALA A 232 -9.02 2.57 9.82
CA ALA A 232 -8.77 1.14 9.58
C ALA A 232 -7.35 0.88 9.05
N LEU A 233 -6.88 1.70 8.11
CA LEU A 233 -5.50 1.61 7.61
C LEU A 233 -4.48 1.95 8.70
N ALA A 234 -4.71 3.03 9.45
CA ALA A 234 -3.84 3.44 10.55
C ALA A 234 -3.68 2.30 11.59
N ALA A 235 -4.79 1.71 12.02
CA ALA A 235 -4.79 0.60 12.96
C ALA A 235 -4.07 -0.63 12.39
N ALA A 236 -4.32 -1.01 11.13
CA ALA A 236 -3.68 -2.16 10.51
C ALA A 236 -2.16 -2.00 10.37
N PHE A 237 -1.71 -0.82 9.92
CA PHE A 237 -0.29 -0.53 9.74
C PHE A 237 0.47 -0.31 11.05
N SER A 238 -0.23 -0.06 12.16
CA SER A 238 0.36 -0.03 13.51
C SER A 238 0.68 -1.42 14.08
N THR A 239 0.23 -2.51 13.45
CA THR A 239 0.53 -3.89 13.88
C THR A 239 1.83 -4.42 13.28
N ASN A 240 2.26 -5.63 13.63
CA ASN A 240 3.37 -6.32 12.94
C ASN A 240 2.91 -7.24 11.80
N VAL A 241 1.64 -7.18 11.39
CA VAL A 241 1.11 -8.05 10.33
C VAL A 241 1.66 -7.59 8.97
N PRO A 242 2.27 -8.50 8.18
CA PRO A 242 2.99 -8.12 6.96
C PRO A 242 2.09 -7.78 5.78
N ILE A 243 0.82 -8.20 5.78
CA ILE A 243 -0.09 -7.99 4.65
C ILE A 243 -1.38 -7.32 5.16
N VAL A 244 -1.76 -6.23 4.51
CA VAL A 244 -3.05 -5.56 4.71
C VAL A 244 -3.80 -5.63 3.39
N ALA A 245 -4.95 -6.30 3.37
CA ALA A 245 -5.87 -6.31 2.24
C ALA A 245 -6.99 -5.29 2.50
N LEU A 246 -7.16 -4.34 1.59
CA LEU A 246 -8.18 -3.30 1.64
C LEU A 246 -9.24 -3.57 0.57
N HIS A 247 -10.45 -3.87 1.00
CA HIS A 247 -11.60 -4.12 0.13
C HIS A 247 -12.42 -2.84 -0.01
N LEU A 248 -12.56 -2.33 -1.22
CA LEU A 248 -13.26 -1.07 -1.50
C LEU A 248 -14.45 -1.30 -2.43
N THR A 249 -15.53 -0.59 -2.18
CA THR A 249 -16.77 -0.67 -2.95
C THR A 249 -16.78 0.39 -4.06
N ARG A 250 -17.53 0.14 -5.14
CA ARG A 250 -17.74 1.12 -6.23
C ARG A 250 -18.76 2.20 -5.85
N PRO A 251 -19.95 1.88 -5.32
CA PRO A 251 -20.96 2.88 -4.98
C PRO A 251 -20.57 3.69 -3.74
N SER A 252 -21.25 4.82 -3.58
CA SER A 252 -21.18 5.61 -2.35
C SER A 252 -22.23 5.17 -1.34
N ASP A 253 -21.80 5.06 -0.08
CA ASP A 253 -22.66 4.94 1.09
C ASP A 253 -22.68 6.27 1.86
N ARG A 254 -23.63 6.42 2.80
CA ARG A 254 -23.76 7.63 3.61
C ARG A 254 -22.76 7.60 4.77
N SER A 255 -22.05 8.70 4.98
CA SER A 255 -21.17 8.87 6.12
C SER A 255 -21.97 9.01 7.42
N SER A 256 -21.59 8.22 8.42
CA SER A 256 -22.22 8.13 9.73
C SER A 256 -21.68 9.20 10.69
N ARG A 257 -22.41 9.49 11.76
CA ARG A 257 -21.90 10.36 12.84
C ARG A 257 -20.90 9.57 13.68
N GLN A 258 -19.71 10.13 13.93
CA GLN A 258 -18.69 9.51 14.79
C GLN A 258 -19.20 9.16 16.21
N GLU A 259 -20.26 9.81 16.70
CA GLU A 259 -20.86 9.52 18.02
C GLU A 259 -21.61 8.17 18.11
N GLU A 260 -21.99 7.54 16.99
CA GLU A 260 -22.77 6.29 17.02
C GLU A 260 -21.93 5.01 17.16
N ILE A 261 -20.60 5.07 17.00
CA ILE A 261 -19.72 3.89 17.03
C ILE A 261 -19.33 3.49 18.48
N GLY A 262 -19.75 4.28 19.48
CA GLY A 262 -19.44 4.04 20.90
C GLY A 262 -20.35 3.05 21.64
N ASN A 263 -21.34 2.42 20.99
CA ASN A 263 -22.32 1.54 21.64
C ASN A 263 -22.65 0.26 20.85
N ILE A 264 -21.64 -0.53 20.47
CA ILE A 264 -21.82 -1.97 20.16
C ILE A 264 -20.75 -2.77 20.88
#